data_AF-N6X113-F1
#
_entry.id   AF-N6X113-F1
#
_cell.length_a   1.000
_cell.length_b   1.000
_cell.length_c   1.000
_cell.angle_alpha   90.00
_cell.angle_beta   90.00
_cell.angle_gamma   90.00
#
_symmetry.space_group_name_H-M   'P 1'
#
loop_
_entity.id
_entity.type
_entity.pdbx_description
1 polymer ?
#
loop_
_entity_poly.entity_id
_entity_poly.type
_entity_poly.pdbx_seq_one_letter_code
_entity_poly.pdbx_strand_id
1 'polypeptide(L)'
;MNESPSILLALADAAIVLAAVLIGWALTVLVLRGAKLPEATVKTKEGEDELILETPEPKAEVPRGGTLVGLLERAAVATCVVAGHVELIAVVVAVKGLGRFAELRDDPAFAERFLIGTLTSMLSAVWVALFGVWALDFWL
;
A
#
# COMPACT_ATOMS: atom_id res chain seq x y z
N MET A 1 -25.16 -31.14 1.40
CA MET A 1 -24.80 -29.88 0.70
C MET A 1 -25.24 -28.69 1.53
N ASN A 2 -24.66 -28.51 2.71
CA ASN A 2 -24.92 -27.35 3.59
C ASN A 2 -23.66 -26.47 3.59
N GLU A 3 -23.24 -26.02 2.40
CA GLU A 3 -22.08 -25.14 2.18
C GLU A 3 -22.44 -23.65 2.34
N SER A 4 -23.72 -23.33 2.58
CA SER A 4 -24.21 -21.96 2.68
C SER A 4 -23.52 -21.12 3.77
N PRO A 5 -23.25 -21.61 5.00
CA PRO A 5 -22.64 -20.76 6.02
C PRO A 5 -21.15 -20.46 5.76
N SER A 6 -20.39 -21.40 5.18
CA SER A 6 -18.95 -21.19 4.89
C SER A 6 -18.75 -20.21 3.73
N ILE A 7 -19.60 -20.28 2.70
CA ILE A 7 -19.53 -19.35 1.56
C ILE A 7 -19.89 -17.92 2.00
N LEU A 8 -20.89 -17.75 2.88
CA LEU A 8 -21.29 -16.44 3.38
C LEU A 8 -20.17 -15.76 4.18
N LEU A 9 -19.48 -16.50 5.04
CA LEU A 9 -18.33 -16.00 5.79
C LEU A 9 -17.19 -15.59 4.85
N ALA A 10 -16.85 -16.43 3.87
CA ALA A 10 -15.80 -16.10 2.89
C ALA A 10 -16.14 -14.84 2.06
N LEU A 11 -17.41 -14.63 1.72
CA LEU A 11 -17.86 -13.42 1.03
C LEU A 11 -17.80 -12.18 1.94
N ALA A 12 -18.09 -12.33 3.23
CA ALA A 12 -17.98 -11.26 4.21
C ALA A 12 -16.52 -10.83 4.40
N ASP A 13 -15.59 -11.80 4.55
CA ASP A 13 -14.15 -11.53 4.63
C ASP A 13 -13.64 -10.81 3.37
N ALA A 14 -14.04 -11.29 2.19
CA ALA A 14 -13.68 -10.64 0.92
C ALA A 14 -14.22 -9.21 0.83
N ALA A 15 -15.43 -8.95 1.34
CA ALA A 15 -16.00 -7.60 1.39
C ALA A 15 -15.23 -6.69 2.37
N ILE A 16 -14.80 -7.20 3.52
CA ILE A 16 -13.96 -6.46 4.48
C ILE A 16 -12.61 -6.10 3.83
N VAL A 17 -11.96 -7.06 3.16
CA VAL A 17 -10.69 -6.83 2.46
C VAL A 17 -10.86 -5.75 1.38
N LEU A 18 -11.94 -5.83 0.59
CA LEU A 18 -12.24 -4.84 -0.44
C LEU A 18 -12.48 -3.45 0.17
N ALA A 19 -13.23 -3.37 1.27
CA ALA A 19 -13.47 -2.12 1.98
C ALA A 19 -12.17 -1.51 2.52
N ALA A 20 -11.30 -2.32 3.14
CA ALA A 20 -10.00 -1.87 3.65
C ALA A 20 -9.10 -1.31 2.54
N VAL A 21 -9.14 -1.95 1.36
CA VAL A 21 -8.45 -1.49 0.16
C VAL A 21 -8.98 -0.13 -0.32
N LEU A 22 -10.31 0.01 -0.50
CA LEU A 22 -10.93 1.19 -1.09
C LEU A 22 -10.92 2.39 -0.13
N ILE A 23 -11.31 2.17 1.13
CA ILE A 23 -11.32 3.19 2.17
C ILE A 23 -9.89 3.62 2.49
N GLY A 24 -8.96 2.67 2.64
CA GLY A 24 -7.54 2.97 2.85
C GLY A 24 -6.94 3.77 1.71
N TRP A 25 -7.30 3.49 0.46
CA TRP A 25 -6.86 4.28 -0.69
C TRP A 25 -7.39 5.72 -0.63
N ALA A 26 -8.69 5.90 -0.41
CA ALA A 26 -9.32 7.20 -0.30
C ALA A 26 -8.70 8.03 0.85
N LEU A 27 -8.52 7.44 2.03
CA LEU A 27 -7.88 8.07 3.18
C LEU A 27 -6.42 8.46 2.90
N THR A 28 -5.64 7.56 2.30
CA THR A 28 -4.23 7.85 1.98
C THR A 28 -4.12 9.02 1.01
N VAL A 29 -4.97 9.05 -0.03
CA VAL A 29 -5.00 10.16 -1.00
C VAL A 29 -5.43 11.47 -0.33
N LEU A 30 -6.41 11.43 0.57
CA LEU A 30 -6.88 12.60 1.33
C LEU A 30 -5.78 13.17 2.23
N VAL A 31 -5.07 12.31 2.97
CA VAL A 31 -3.96 12.70 3.84
C VAL A 31 -2.84 13.36 3.03
N LEU A 32 -2.44 12.75 1.91
CA LEU A 32 -1.39 13.31 1.04
C LEU A 32 -1.80 14.66 0.43
N ARG A 33 -3.07 14.81 0.02
CA ARG A 33 -3.61 16.08 -0.50
C ARG A 33 -3.70 17.16 0.58
N GLY A 34 -4.08 16.78 1.80
CA GLY A 34 -4.19 17.70 2.93
C GLY A 34 -2.84 18.14 3.49
N ALA A 35 -1.81 17.31 3.34
CA ALA A 35 -0.49 17.55 3.93
C ALA A 35 0.30 18.72 3.30
N LYS A 36 -0.17 19.34 2.20
CA LYS A 36 0.60 20.35 1.42
C LYS A 36 2.08 19.96 1.30
N LEU A 37 2.37 18.66 1.08
CA LEU A 37 3.73 18.22 0.88
C LEU A 37 4.18 18.85 -0.44
N PRO A 38 5.26 19.66 -0.46
CA PRO A 38 5.85 20.10 -1.71
C PRO A 38 6.07 18.83 -2.52
N GLU A 39 5.44 18.75 -3.69
CA GLU A 39 5.64 17.68 -4.64
C GLU A 39 7.12 17.37 -4.65
N ALA A 40 7.48 16.13 -4.31
CA ALA A 40 8.84 15.68 -4.42
C ALA A 40 9.18 15.81 -5.90
N THR A 41 9.77 16.95 -6.28
CA THR A 41 10.38 17.13 -7.59
C THR A 41 11.30 15.94 -7.74
N VAL A 42 10.98 15.08 -8.71
CA VAL A 42 11.84 14.00 -9.13
C VAL A 42 13.20 14.63 -9.37
N LYS A 43 14.14 14.47 -8.44
CA LYS A 43 15.54 14.78 -8.71
C LYS A 43 16.02 13.69 -9.65
N THR A 44 15.82 13.94 -10.95
CA THR A 44 16.66 13.36 -11.98
C THR A 44 18.09 13.69 -11.56
N LYS A 45 18.90 12.68 -11.24
CA LYS A 45 20.34 12.86 -11.12
C LYS A 45 20.82 13.26 -12.52
N GLU A 46 21.02 14.54 -12.74
CA GLU A 46 21.86 15.04 -13.82
C GLU A 46 23.32 14.82 -13.41
N GLY A 47 24.02 14.07 -14.24
CA GLY A 47 25.46 13.87 -14.21
C GLY A 47 25.91 13.72 -15.65
N GLU A 48 26.72 14.67 -16.10
CA GLU A 48 26.99 15.06 -17.48
C GLU A 48 27.86 14.08 -18.31
N ASP A 49 27.68 14.22 -19.62
CA ASP A 49 28.67 14.09 -20.71
C ASP A 49 28.94 12.70 -21.36
N GLU A 50 28.16 12.38 -22.41
CA GLU A 50 28.74 11.94 -23.69
C GLU A 50 27.78 12.21 -24.85
N LEU A 51 28.29 12.86 -25.89
CA LEU A 51 27.59 13.26 -27.12
C LEU A 51 27.13 12.01 -27.90
N ILE A 52 25.92 11.50 -27.63
CA ILE A 52 25.30 10.44 -28.43
C ILE A 52 24.04 11.00 -29.07
N LEU A 53 23.95 10.88 -30.39
CA LEU A 53 22.81 11.31 -31.22
C LEU A 53 21.50 10.77 -30.64
N GLU A 54 20.74 11.65 -29.98
CA GLU A 54 19.41 11.34 -29.44
C GLU A 54 18.45 11.08 -30.59
N THR A 55 18.18 9.81 -30.86
CA THR A 55 16.83 9.42 -31.29
C THR A 55 15.95 9.53 -30.06
N PRO A 56 14.79 10.21 -30.10
CA PRO A 56 13.91 10.28 -28.95
C PRO A 56 13.32 8.89 -28.75
N GLU A 57 13.98 8.06 -27.95
CA GLU A 57 13.35 6.87 -27.41
C GLU A 57 12.15 7.35 -26.58
N PRO A 58 10.95 6.79 -26.80
CA PRO A 58 9.81 7.13 -25.99
C PRO A 58 10.19 6.75 -24.56
N LYS A 59 10.35 7.74 -23.67
CA LYS A 59 10.44 7.51 -22.23
C LYS A 59 9.27 6.62 -21.87
N ALA A 60 9.54 5.34 -21.67
CA ALA A 60 8.56 4.42 -21.14
C ALA A 60 8.19 5.00 -19.78
N GLU A 61 7.00 5.62 -19.71
CA GLU A 61 6.42 6.06 -18.46
C GLU A 61 6.42 4.84 -17.55
N VAL A 62 7.37 4.78 -16.61
CA VAL A 62 7.43 3.71 -15.63
C VAL A 62 6.06 3.72 -14.97
N PRO A 63 5.24 2.66 -15.16
CA PRO A 63 3.87 2.65 -14.70
C PRO A 63 3.87 2.95 -13.20
N ARG A 64 2.81 3.59 -12.70
CA ARG A 64 2.56 4.04 -11.32
C ARG A 64 2.69 2.91 -10.26
N GLY A 65 3.86 2.29 -10.15
CA GLY A 65 4.10 1.06 -9.41
C GLY A 65 3.83 1.23 -7.92
N GLY A 66 4.05 2.42 -7.38
CA GLY A 66 3.72 2.76 -6.00
C GLY A 66 2.23 2.59 -5.66
N THR A 67 1.32 2.87 -6.60
CA THR A 67 -0.13 2.74 -6.37
C THR A 67 -0.56 1.28 -6.33
N LEU A 68 -0.04 0.45 -7.26
CA LEU A 68 -0.37 -0.97 -7.32
C LEU A 68 0.26 -1.75 -6.15
N VAL A 69 1.50 -1.42 -5.79
CA VAL A 69 2.16 -2.00 -4.60
C VAL A 69 1.37 -1.67 -3.33
N GLY A 70 0.93 -0.43 -3.15
CA GLY A 70 0.10 -0.06 -2.00
C GLY A 70 -1.27 -0.75 -1.97
N LEU A 71 -1.84 -1.09 -3.14
CA LEU A 71 -3.08 -1.88 -3.23
C LEU A 71 -2.87 -3.30 -2.70
N LEU A 72 -1.82 -3.97 -3.18
CA LEU A 72 -1.48 -5.34 -2.81
C LEU A 72 -1.15 -5.45 -1.32
N GLU A 73 -0.42 -4.48 -0.76
CA GLU A 73 -0.10 -4.45 0.67
C GLU A 73 -1.34 -4.32 1.54
N ARG A 74 -2.28 -3.44 1.19
CA ARG A 74 -3.53 -3.31 1.95
C ARG A 74 -4.35 -4.59 1.90
N ALA A 75 -4.44 -5.22 0.73
CA ALA A 75 -5.11 -6.51 0.59
C ALA A 75 -4.44 -7.59 1.46
N ALA A 76 -3.11 -7.69 1.42
CA ALA A 76 -2.35 -8.64 2.22
C ALA A 76 -2.55 -8.40 3.73
N VAL A 77 -2.43 -7.15 4.19
CA VAL A 77 -2.62 -6.78 5.60
C VAL A 77 -4.06 -7.07 6.07
N ALA A 78 -5.07 -6.66 5.29
CA ALA A 78 -6.46 -6.93 5.63
C ALA A 78 -6.75 -8.44 5.67
N THR A 79 -6.18 -9.20 4.73
CA THR A 79 -6.27 -10.68 4.71
C THR A 79 -5.67 -11.29 5.97
N CYS A 80 -4.51 -10.80 6.43
CA CYS A 80 -3.90 -11.27 7.67
C CYS A 80 -4.82 -11.05 8.88
N VAL A 81 -5.53 -9.91 8.93
CA VAL A 81 -6.46 -9.59 10.02
C VAL A 81 -7.69 -10.51 9.99
N VAL A 82 -8.38 -10.63 8.85
CA VAL A 82 -9.59 -11.48 8.76
C VAL A 82 -9.26 -12.96 8.92
N ALA A 83 -8.08 -13.41 8.50
CA ALA A 83 -7.61 -14.77 8.71
C ALA A 83 -7.10 -15.04 10.14
N GLY A 84 -7.04 -14.03 11.01
CA GLY A 84 -6.57 -14.15 12.40
C GLY A 84 -5.05 -14.29 12.56
N HIS A 85 -4.27 -14.07 11.49
CA HIS A 85 -2.82 -14.23 11.42
C HIS A 85 -2.10 -12.88 11.38
N VAL A 86 -2.29 -12.04 12.40
CA VAL A 86 -1.72 -10.68 12.46
C VAL A 86 -0.19 -10.66 12.46
N GLU A 87 0.46 -11.73 12.89
CA GLU A 87 1.91 -11.93 12.83
C GLU A 87 2.47 -11.85 11.40
N LEU A 88 1.68 -12.21 10.39
CA LEU A 88 2.09 -12.18 8.98
C LEU A 88 2.19 -10.74 8.44
N ILE A 89 1.62 -9.75 9.13
CA ILE A 89 1.82 -8.33 8.79
C ILE A 89 3.30 -7.97 8.87
N ALA A 90 4.06 -8.54 9.81
CA ALA A 90 5.50 -8.32 9.90
C ALA A 90 6.24 -8.78 8.63
N VAL A 91 5.77 -9.87 8.01
CA VAL A 91 6.32 -10.36 6.73
C VAL A 91 6.03 -9.37 5.61
N VAL A 92 4.82 -8.83 5.53
CA VAL A 92 4.44 -7.82 4.53
C VAL A 92 5.32 -6.57 4.67
N VAL A 93 5.55 -6.09 5.89
CA VAL A 93 6.44 -4.96 6.19
C VAL A 93 7.87 -5.26 5.75
N ALA A 94 8.38 -6.46 6.07
CA ALA A 94 9.74 -6.86 5.71
C ALA A 94 9.94 -6.90 4.18
N VAL A 95 9.02 -7.53 3.45
CA VAL A 95 9.08 -7.62 1.97
C VAL A 95 9.05 -6.23 1.34
N LYS A 96 8.17 -5.34 1.82
CA LYS A 96 8.11 -3.95 1.36
C LYS A 96 9.42 -3.20 1.59
N GLY A 97 10.01 -3.36 2.77
CA GLY A 97 11.28 -2.70 3.13
C GLY A 97 12.44 -3.16 2.25
N LEU A 98 12.52 -4.45 1.92
CA LEU A 98 13.57 -5.01 1.07
C LEU A 98 13.53 -4.42 -0.35
N GLY A 99 12.35 -4.27 -0.94
CA GLY A 99 12.20 -3.77 -2.31
C GLY A 99 12.65 -2.32 -2.53
N ARG A 100 12.86 -1.55 -1.46
CA ARG A 100 13.24 -0.13 -1.50
C ARG A 100 14.48 0.19 -0.65
N PHE A 101 15.17 -0.82 -0.14
CA PHE A 101 16.25 -0.63 0.83
C PHE A 101 17.37 0.29 0.34
N ALA A 102 17.82 0.12 -0.92
CA ALA A 102 18.88 0.97 -1.49
C ALA A 102 18.46 2.45 -1.56
N GLU A 103 17.23 2.73 -1.99
CA GLU A 103 16.68 4.09 -2.09
C GLU A 103 16.47 4.74 -0.71
N LEU A 104 16.00 3.97 0.26
CA LEU A 104 15.82 4.42 1.65
C LEU A 104 17.15 4.74 2.34
N ARG A 105 18.23 4.02 1.98
CA ARG A 105 19.57 4.28 2.50
C ARG A 105 20.20 5.53 1.88
N ASP A 106 19.98 5.74 0.58
CA ASP A 106 20.68 6.77 -0.19
C ASP A 106 19.98 8.15 -0.15
N ASP A 107 18.69 8.21 0.21
CA ASP A 107 17.91 9.45 0.34
C ASP A 107 17.06 9.48 1.65
N PRO A 108 17.54 10.15 2.71
CA PRO A 108 16.81 10.27 3.98
C PRO A 108 15.45 10.99 3.87
N ALA A 109 15.32 11.99 2.98
CA ALA A 109 14.08 12.73 2.82
C ALA A 109 13.01 11.89 2.11
N PHE A 110 13.42 11.05 1.16
CA PHE A 110 12.56 10.01 0.59
C PHE A 110 12.14 8.99 1.65
N ALA A 111 13.08 8.54 2.49
CA ALA A 111 12.80 7.56 3.53
C ALA A 111 11.72 8.02 4.52
N GLU A 112 11.76 9.27 4.98
CA GLU A 112 10.74 9.84 5.86
C GLU A 112 9.35 9.84 5.20
N ARG A 113 9.25 10.31 3.95
CA ARG A 113 7.98 10.38 3.20
C ARG A 113 7.43 8.98 2.93
N PHE A 114 8.31 8.04 2.57
CA PHE A 114 7.96 6.65 2.35
C PHE A 114 7.44 5.98 3.62
N LEU A 115 8.13 6.18 4.76
CA LEU A 115 7.72 5.65 6.06
C LEU A 115 6.36 6.19 6.48
N ILE A 116 6.14 7.51 6.39
CA ILE A 116 4.87 8.13 6.75
C ILE A 116 3.74 7.57 5.88
N GLY A 117 3.88 7.57 4.56
CA GLY A 117 2.84 7.07 3.65
C GLY A 117 2.52 5.59 3.87
N THR A 118 3.55 4.80 4.11
CA THR A 118 3.46 3.36 4.36
C THR A 118 2.75 3.05 5.68
N LEU A 119 3.14 3.72 6.77
CA LEU A 119 2.54 3.53 8.08
C LEU A 119 1.08 4.00 8.11
N THR A 120 0.77 5.15 7.51
CA THR A 120 -0.61 5.63 7.39
C THR A 120 -1.48 4.64 6.62
N SER A 121 -1.00 4.13 5.49
CA SER A 121 -1.75 3.15 4.68
C SER A 121 -1.98 1.86 5.46
N MET A 122 -0.96 1.30 6.12
CA MET A 122 -1.09 0.08 6.91
C MET A 122 -2.04 0.24 8.10
N LEU A 123 -1.91 1.34 8.86
CA LEU A 123 -2.81 1.62 9.97
C LEU A 123 -4.26 1.69 9.49
N SER A 124 -4.53 2.42 8.41
CA SER A 124 -5.89 2.51 7.88
C SER A 124 -6.45 1.14 7.45
N ALA A 125 -5.65 0.28 6.83
CA ALA A 125 -6.08 -1.06 6.44
C ALA A 125 -6.39 -1.95 7.64
N VAL A 126 -5.53 -1.95 8.67
CA VAL A 126 -5.76 -2.68 9.92
C VAL A 126 -7.02 -2.19 10.62
N TRP A 127 -7.20 -0.86 10.74
CA TRP A 127 -8.38 -0.28 11.37
C TRP A 127 -9.67 -0.68 10.67
N VAL A 128 -9.73 -0.59 9.34
CA VAL A 128 -10.93 -0.97 8.58
C VAL A 128 -11.20 -2.48 8.70
N ALA A 129 -10.16 -3.31 8.63
CA ALA A 129 -10.31 -4.75 8.74
C ALA A 129 -10.81 -5.17 10.15
N LEU A 130 -10.19 -4.65 11.21
CA LEU A 130 -10.61 -4.92 12.59
C LEU A 130 -12.04 -4.43 12.86
N PHE A 131 -12.38 -3.25 12.36
CA PHE A 131 -13.75 -2.73 12.49
C PHE A 131 -14.76 -3.61 11.75
N GLY A 132 -14.42 -4.09 10.55
CA GLY A 132 -15.26 -5.01 9.79
C GLY A 132 -15.50 -6.32 10.53
N VAL A 133 -14.44 -6.95 11.04
CA VAL A 133 -14.54 -8.19 11.84
C VAL A 133 -15.38 -7.96 13.10
N TRP A 134 -15.08 -6.90 13.86
CA TRP A 134 -15.83 -6.56 15.06
C TRP A 134 -17.32 -6.32 14.78
N ALA A 135 -17.66 -5.67 13.67
CA ALA A 135 -19.05 -5.43 13.29
C ALA A 135 -19.80 -6.71 12.91
N LEU A 136 -19.11 -7.70 12.30
CA LEU A 136 -19.68 -9.02 12.04
C LEU A 136 -19.89 -9.80 13.34
N ASP A 137 -18.88 -9.83 14.21
CA ASP A 137 -18.95 -10.51 15.51
C ASP A 137 -20.02 -9.89 16.43
N PHE A 138 -20.26 -8.59 16.32
CA PHE A 138 -21.31 -7.91 17.07
C PHE A 138 -22.72 -8.25 16.56
N TRP A 139 -22.86 -8.60 15.28
CA TRP A 139 -24.15 -8.90 14.67
C TRP A 139 -24.56 -10.37 14.80
N LEU A 140 -23.60 -11.30 14.78
CA LEU A 140 -23.81 -12.75 14.88
C LEU A 140 -24.03 -13.22 16.32
#